data_AF-A0A8J4PVS4-F1
#
_entry.id   AF-A0A8J4PVS4-F1
#
_cell.length_a   1.000
_cell.length_b   1.000
_cell.length_c   1.000
_cell.angle_alpha   90.00
_cell.angle_beta   90.00
_cell.angle_gamma   90.00
#
_symmetry.space_group_name_H-M   'P 1'
#
loop_
_entity.id
_entity.type
_entity.pdbx_description
1 polymer ?
#
loop_
_entity_poly.entity_id
_entity_poly.type
_entity_poly.pdbx_seq_one_letter_code
_entity_poly.pdbx_strand_id
1 'polypeptide(L)'
;MLLNNIKKCINNSKIRYRYFCTTSTSSQKNNGNDYKSTANQRDRESLVKLFHDNKINFPSMNIVPKKPKVTIGLSGGVDSTVAAYLLKKQGFDVNGVFIKSWDEIEETGRCTGEKDFKDAQEAAKFLNINVELADFTKEYWNRVFQHFLKDYENGLIPNPDTLCNREIKFDTFIDFAKERFDSDYIVTGHYANLDYLNNNSSNSNNSNVHLYRGKDYSKDQSYFLCMSKTEKLAKSLFPIGQFMKNDVKDFAQYLGLDSIVSKKSSRGICFIGKKSLPEFLSQYIKVEPGRFYDLSNTYEIRQEHKGALCYTRGQKAQIHSLSERYFVAGTDIERNLVFVCPESVSDKFLLSTSVTMHSLNWIGVDPDQLFSNGKSIRIRSQIKHRGDLVDSTLCRQNNNEYTVTFDTPIRACQSGQVLCMFEINSDRCLGGGVMKLPPFKVGKQTFGLYK
;
A
#
# COMPACT_ATOMS: atom_id res chain seq x y z
N MET A 1 -31.21 10.54 10.71
CA MET A 1 -30.65 11.73 11.42
C MET A 1 -29.22 12.07 11.00
N LEU A 2 -28.33 11.09 10.78
CA LEU A 2 -26.94 11.33 10.33
C LEU A 2 -26.84 12.06 8.96
N LEU A 3 -27.64 11.65 7.96
CA LEU A 3 -27.68 12.31 6.64
C LEU A 3 -28.14 13.79 6.68
N ASN A 4 -28.96 14.17 7.67
CA ASN A 4 -29.44 15.55 7.79
C ASN A 4 -28.41 16.47 8.45
N ASN A 5 -27.50 15.93 9.27
CA ASN A 5 -26.41 16.70 9.86
C ASN A 5 -25.29 16.96 8.82
N ILE A 6 -25.03 16.01 7.92
CA ILE A 6 -24.05 16.18 6.84
C ILE A 6 -24.50 17.27 5.85
N LYS A 7 -25.79 17.38 5.54
CA LYS A 7 -26.32 18.47 4.70
C LYS A 7 -26.20 19.85 5.34
N LYS A 8 -26.19 19.97 6.68
CA LYS A 8 -26.01 21.25 7.37
C LYS A 8 -24.56 21.75 7.35
N CYS A 9 -23.57 20.86 7.30
CA CYS A 9 -22.15 21.25 7.19
C CYS A 9 -21.77 21.78 5.80
N ILE A 10 -22.52 21.43 4.75
CA ILE A 10 -22.26 21.87 3.37
C ILE A 10 -22.68 23.34 3.14
N ASN A 11 -23.60 23.89 3.95
CA ASN A 11 -24.22 25.20 3.68
C ASN A 11 -23.67 26.39 4.50
N ASN A 12 -22.71 26.19 5.41
CA ASN A 12 -22.13 27.30 6.19
C ASN A 12 -20.66 27.54 5.82
N SER A 13 -20.47 28.22 4.69
CA SER A 13 -19.21 28.84 4.29
C SER A 13 -18.89 30.02 5.23
N LYS A 14 -17.93 29.83 6.12
CA LYS A 14 -17.02 30.88 6.63
C LYS A 14 -15.83 30.22 7.31
N ILE A 15 -14.75 30.11 6.55
CA ILE A 15 -13.44 29.65 7.00
C ILE A 15 -12.95 30.60 8.10
N ARG A 16 -12.69 30.07 9.30
CA ARG A 16 -11.90 30.75 10.34
C ARG A 16 -10.75 29.83 10.75
N TYR A 17 -9.55 30.13 10.27
CA TYR A 17 -8.31 29.54 10.78
C TYR A 17 -8.10 30.01 12.23
N ARG A 18 -8.01 29.08 13.18
CA ARG A 18 -7.57 29.36 14.55
C ARG A 18 -6.16 28.83 14.72
N TYR A 19 -5.22 29.73 14.95
CA TYR A 19 -3.87 29.41 15.40
C TYR A 19 -3.90 29.23 16.92
N PHE A 20 -3.41 28.10 17.42
CA PHE A 20 -3.13 27.93 18.85
C PHE A 20 -1.63 27.72 19.02
N CYS A 21 -0.99 28.68 19.69
CA CYS A 21 0.35 28.56 20.22
C CYS A 21 0.21 28.30 21.72
N THR A 22 0.71 27.17 22.23
CA THR A 22 0.93 27.05 23.68
C THR A 22 2.20 26.27 23.98
N THR A 23 2.99 26.88 24.87
CA THR A 23 4.09 26.32 25.64
C THR A 23 3.51 25.52 26.81
N SER A 24 4.10 24.36 27.12
CA SER A 24 4.39 23.95 28.52
C SER A 24 5.01 22.56 28.59
N THR A 25 5.89 22.45 29.57
CA THR A 25 6.72 21.34 30.02
C THR A 25 5.93 20.29 30.81
N SER A 26 6.18 19.01 30.57
CA SER A 26 6.22 18.00 31.65
C SER A 26 6.86 16.68 31.19
N SER A 27 7.59 16.09 32.13
CA SER A 27 8.45 14.91 32.06
C SER A 27 7.71 13.59 31.82
N GLN A 28 8.20 12.77 30.89
CA GLN A 28 7.76 11.38 30.70
C GLN A 28 8.76 10.40 31.33
N LYS A 29 8.25 9.42 32.10
CA LYS A 29 8.96 8.18 32.41
C LYS A 29 8.61 7.15 31.33
N ASN A 30 9.60 6.74 30.55
CA ASN A 30 9.50 5.71 29.52
C ASN A 30 9.81 4.33 30.11
N ASN A 31 8.94 3.35 29.83
CA ASN A 31 9.26 1.93 29.85
C ASN A 31 8.88 1.37 28.46
N GLY A 32 9.87 1.21 27.58
CA GLY A 32 9.71 0.62 26.25
C GLY A 32 10.82 -0.39 26.00
N ASN A 33 10.47 -1.56 25.46
CA ASN A 33 11.39 -2.66 25.17
C ASN A 33 12.56 -2.21 24.27
N ASP A 34 13.77 -2.35 24.80
CA ASP A 34 15.02 -1.93 24.16
C ASP A 34 15.36 -2.78 22.92
N TYR A 35 15.37 -2.14 21.76
CA TYR A 35 16.16 -2.60 20.62
C TYR A 35 17.64 -2.29 20.93
N LYS A 36 18.44 -3.31 21.26
CA LYS A 36 19.89 -3.15 21.48
C LYS A 36 20.62 -3.15 20.14
N SER A 37 21.24 -2.02 19.80
CA SER A 37 22.19 -1.88 18.69
C SER A 37 23.28 -2.96 18.81
N THR A 38 23.48 -3.75 17.76
CA THR A 38 24.45 -4.87 17.74
C THR A 38 25.76 -4.54 17.03
N ALA A 39 25.91 -3.31 16.52
CA ALA A 39 27.05 -2.91 15.69
C ALA A 39 28.25 -2.43 16.53
N ASN A 40 29.45 -2.98 16.27
CA ASN A 40 30.70 -2.49 16.87
C ASN A 40 31.08 -1.12 16.27
N GLN A 41 32.05 -0.41 16.88
CA GLN A 41 32.43 0.95 16.48
C GLN A 41 32.91 1.06 15.01
N ARG A 42 33.65 0.07 14.50
CA ARG A 42 34.06 -0.01 13.08
C ARG A 42 32.88 -0.22 12.12
N ASP A 43 31.82 -0.90 12.57
CA ASP A 43 30.61 -1.11 11.77
C ASP A 43 29.79 0.18 11.70
N ARG A 44 29.80 0.99 12.76
CA ARG A 44 29.12 2.30 12.80
C ARG A 44 29.72 3.31 11.85
N GLU A 45 31.05 3.43 11.78
CA GLU A 45 31.72 4.34 10.83
C GLU A 45 31.44 3.93 9.38
N SER A 46 31.49 2.61 9.10
CA SER A 46 31.17 2.05 7.79
C SER A 46 29.70 2.31 7.40
N LEU A 47 28.77 2.18 8.35
CA LEU A 47 27.35 2.49 8.17
C LEU A 47 27.12 3.99 7.87
N VAL A 48 27.72 4.89 8.65
CA VAL A 48 27.59 6.33 8.43
C VAL A 48 28.15 6.72 7.06
N LYS A 49 29.30 6.14 6.69
CA LYS A 49 29.89 6.31 5.36
C LYS A 49 28.94 5.83 4.27
N LEU A 50 28.31 4.66 4.44
CA LEU A 50 27.30 4.15 3.49
C LEU A 50 26.16 5.16 3.26
N PHE A 51 25.61 5.76 4.31
CA PHE A 51 24.51 6.73 4.17
C PHE A 51 24.95 8.07 3.58
N HIS A 52 26.16 8.55 3.89
CA HIS A 52 26.66 9.83 3.40
C HIS A 52 27.25 9.76 1.98
N ASP A 53 27.87 8.64 1.60
CA ASP A 53 28.48 8.46 0.28
C ASP A 53 27.42 8.16 -0.80
N ASN A 54 26.29 7.56 -0.42
CA ASN A 54 25.16 7.33 -1.33
C ASN A 54 24.45 8.65 -1.66
N LYS A 55 24.97 9.34 -2.67
CA LYS A 55 24.30 10.48 -3.29
C LYS A 55 23.03 9.98 -3.97
N ILE A 56 21.91 10.61 -3.65
CA ILE A 56 20.69 10.40 -4.40
C ILE A 56 20.92 11.16 -5.71
N ASN A 57 20.87 10.47 -6.84
CA ASN A 57 21.01 11.11 -8.14
C ASN A 57 19.63 11.53 -8.64
N PHE A 58 19.54 12.77 -9.11
CA PHE A 58 18.27 13.38 -9.50
C PHE A 58 18.21 13.56 -11.01
N PRO A 59 17.04 13.36 -11.63
CA PRO A 59 16.90 13.52 -13.08
C PRO A 59 17.24 14.95 -13.52
N SER A 60 16.81 15.94 -12.75
CA SER A 60 17.01 17.35 -13.06
C SER A 60 18.42 17.87 -12.73
N MET A 61 19.22 17.16 -11.92
CA MET A 61 20.58 17.59 -11.58
C MET A 61 21.53 17.58 -12.78
N ASN A 62 21.21 16.79 -13.81
CA ASN A 62 21.96 16.78 -15.06
C ASN A 62 21.63 17.99 -15.95
N ILE A 63 20.59 18.76 -15.61
CA ILE A 63 20.01 19.80 -16.47
C ILE A 63 20.07 21.20 -15.80
N VAL A 64 19.90 21.29 -14.48
CA VAL A 64 19.83 22.57 -13.75
C VAL A 64 20.87 22.61 -12.62
N PRO A 65 21.68 23.68 -12.49
CA PRO A 65 22.70 23.79 -11.45
C PRO A 65 22.14 23.97 -10.03
N LYS A 66 20.87 24.37 -9.90
CA LYS A 66 20.18 24.56 -8.62
C LYS A 66 19.50 23.27 -8.19
N LYS A 67 19.70 22.88 -6.92
CA LYS A 67 19.04 21.71 -6.33
C LYS A 67 17.52 21.93 -6.30
N PRO A 68 16.72 20.92 -6.70
CA PRO A 68 15.27 21.06 -6.80
C PRO A 68 14.61 21.17 -5.42
N LYS A 69 13.44 21.79 -5.39
CA LYS A 69 12.58 21.88 -4.20
C LYS A 69 11.82 20.58 -4.02
N VAL A 70 11.80 20.08 -2.79
CA VAL A 70 11.15 18.81 -2.48
C VAL A 70 10.22 18.93 -1.29
N THR A 71 9.08 18.27 -1.37
CA THR A 71 8.15 18.15 -0.24
C THR A 71 8.05 16.70 0.22
N ILE A 72 8.38 16.45 1.48
CA ILE A 72 8.37 15.11 2.07
C ILE A 72 7.11 14.87 2.90
N GLY A 73 6.46 13.73 2.66
CA GLY A 73 5.44 13.19 3.54
C GLY A 73 6.08 12.71 4.86
N LEU A 74 6.01 13.52 5.91
CA LEU A 74 6.47 13.16 7.25
C LEU A 74 5.35 12.48 8.03
N SER A 75 5.54 11.20 8.34
CA SER A 75 4.61 10.41 9.16
C SER A 75 4.96 10.40 10.65
N GLY A 76 6.07 11.03 11.05
CA GLY A 76 6.64 10.90 12.40
C GLY A 76 7.41 9.58 12.64
N GLY A 77 7.41 8.66 11.67
CA GLY A 77 8.18 7.42 11.69
C GLY A 77 9.63 7.57 11.23
N VAL A 78 10.47 6.59 11.61
CA VAL A 78 11.92 6.57 11.32
C VAL A 78 12.24 6.71 9.83
N ASP A 79 11.44 6.10 8.96
CA ASP A 79 11.69 6.05 7.52
C ASP A 79 11.60 7.43 6.87
N SER A 80 10.50 8.16 7.14
CA SER A 80 10.34 9.52 6.63
C SER A 80 11.37 10.47 7.23
N THR A 81 11.75 10.30 8.50
CA THR A 81 12.74 11.17 9.14
C THR A 81 14.13 10.99 8.55
N VAL A 82 14.59 9.75 8.36
CA VAL A 82 15.89 9.47 7.73
C VAL A 82 15.89 9.91 6.27
N ALA A 83 14.80 9.68 5.53
CA ALA A 83 14.68 10.16 4.15
C ALA A 83 14.83 11.70 4.05
N ALA A 84 14.17 12.44 4.94
CA ALA A 84 14.29 13.90 5.00
C ALA A 84 15.70 14.35 5.39
N TYR A 85 16.34 13.67 6.34
CA TYR A 85 17.70 13.96 6.78
C TYR A 85 18.69 13.81 5.62
N LEU A 86 18.61 12.72 4.85
CA LEU A 86 19.48 12.46 3.71
C LEU A 86 19.39 13.58 2.67
N LEU A 87 18.16 13.99 2.32
CA LEU A 87 17.94 15.09 1.38
C LEU A 87 18.48 16.42 1.91
N LYS A 88 18.22 16.75 3.18
CA LYS A 88 18.73 17.98 3.78
C LYS A 88 20.27 18.01 3.80
N LYS A 89 20.91 16.89 4.15
CA LYS A 89 22.38 16.77 4.11
C LYS A 89 22.93 16.92 2.70
N GLN A 90 22.20 16.43 1.70
CA GLN A 90 22.52 16.64 0.29
C GLN A 90 22.15 18.05 -0.20
N GLY A 91 21.73 18.98 0.67
CA GLY A 91 21.53 20.40 0.36
C GLY A 91 20.23 20.72 -0.37
N PHE A 92 19.22 19.86 -0.27
CA PHE A 92 17.89 20.11 -0.84
C PHE A 92 17.12 21.16 -0.04
N ASP A 93 16.25 21.89 -0.72
CA ASP A 93 15.21 22.71 -0.10
C ASP A 93 14.02 21.79 0.24
N VAL A 94 13.91 21.42 1.52
CA VAL A 94 12.99 20.38 2.00
C VAL A 94 11.86 21.00 2.81
N ASN A 95 10.62 20.84 2.33
CA ASN A 95 9.40 21.14 3.09
C ASN A 95 8.77 19.84 3.62
N GLY A 96 8.26 19.88 4.85
CA GLY A 96 7.55 18.76 5.44
C GLY A 96 6.03 18.91 5.31
N VAL A 97 5.34 17.81 5.06
CA VAL A 97 3.88 17.73 5.14
C VAL A 97 3.49 16.48 5.90
N PHE A 98 2.63 16.65 6.92
CA PHE A 98 1.93 15.54 7.55
C PHE A 98 0.57 15.37 6.89
N ILE A 99 0.31 14.18 6.36
CA ILE A 99 -0.94 13.87 5.66
C ILE A 99 -1.91 13.23 6.65
N LYS A 100 -3.04 13.89 6.91
CA LYS A 100 -4.18 13.31 7.62
C LYS A 100 -5.14 12.74 6.59
N SER A 101 -5.28 11.42 6.54
CA SER A 101 -6.17 10.72 5.60
C SER A 101 -7.43 10.13 6.24
N TRP A 102 -7.53 10.15 7.57
CA TRP A 102 -8.66 9.59 8.29
C TRP A 102 -8.91 10.38 9.58
N ASP A 103 -10.18 10.50 9.97
CA ASP A 103 -10.58 11.10 11.23
C ASP A 103 -11.14 10.03 12.18
N GLU A 104 -10.33 9.61 13.15
CA GLU A 104 -10.74 8.61 14.14
C GLU A 104 -11.63 9.17 15.26
N ILE A 105 -11.72 10.50 15.39
CA ILE A 105 -12.51 11.16 16.44
C ILE A 105 -14.00 10.90 16.22
N GLU A 106 -14.46 10.95 14.97
CA GLU A 106 -15.87 10.72 14.63
C GLU A 106 -16.34 9.28 14.92
N GLU A 107 -15.41 8.30 15.01
CA GLU A 107 -15.77 6.88 15.16
C GLU A 107 -15.46 6.26 16.52
N THR A 108 -14.39 6.70 17.18
CA THR A 108 -13.88 6.03 18.39
C THR A 108 -13.77 6.94 19.60
N GLY A 109 -13.97 8.25 19.42
CA GLY A 109 -13.76 9.25 20.46
C GLY A 109 -12.31 9.37 20.94
N ARG A 110 -11.34 8.81 20.21
CA ARG A 110 -9.90 8.92 20.50
C ARG A 110 -9.14 9.41 19.25
N CYS A 111 -8.28 10.41 19.42
CA CYS A 111 -7.47 10.95 18.33
C CYS A 111 -6.07 10.34 18.35
N THR A 112 -5.78 9.35 17.51
CA THR A 112 -4.38 8.93 17.27
C THR A 112 -3.65 9.89 16.34
N GLY A 113 -4.35 10.54 15.42
CA GLY A 113 -3.78 11.49 14.45
C GLY A 113 -3.08 12.70 15.08
N GLU A 114 -3.55 13.19 16.25
CA GLU A 114 -2.86 14.25 17.01
C GLU A 114 -1.48 13.82 17.50
N LYS A 115 -1.34 12.56 17.91
CA LYS A 115 -0.06 12.02 18.37
C LYS A 115 0.90 11.87 17.20
N ASP A 116 0.43 11.32 16.08
CA ASP A 116 1.25 11.14 14.88
C ASP A 116 1.68 12.50 14.29
N PHE A 117 0.82 13.52 14.34
CA PHE A 117 1.20 14.87 13.95
C PHE A 117 2.25 15.48 14.87
N LYS A 118 2.10 15.30 16.19
CA LYS A 118 3.13 15.75 17.16
C LYS A 118 4.47 15.08 16.91
N ASP A 119 4.46 13.78 16.61
CA ASP A 119 5.65 13.03 16.25
C ASP A 119 6.32 13.56 14.96
N ALA A 120 5.52 13.97 13.97
CA ALA A 120 6.02 14.63 12.77
C ALA A 120 6.60 16.03 13.08
N GLN A 121 6.02 16.78 14.02
CA GLN A 121 6.57 18.06 14.48
C GLN A 121 7.91 17.88 15.20
N GLU A 122 8.06 16.86 16.04
CA GLU A 122 9.34 16.53 16.69
C GLU A 122 10.42 16.17 15.67
N ALA A 123 10.08 15.34 14.67
CA ALA A 123 10.98 15.03 13.56
C ALA A 123 11.36 16.28 12.75
N ALA A 124 10.39 17.14 12.42
CA ALA A 124 10.63 18.38 11.69
C ALA A 124 11.53 19.35 12.46
N LYS A 125 11.37 19.43 13.79
CA LYS A 125 12.23 20.22 14.68
C LYS A 125 13.67 19.71 14.67
N PHE A 126 13.87 18.40 14.80
CA PHE A 126 15.20 17.78 14.67
C PHE A 126 15.85 18.09 13.31
N LEU A 127 15.06 17.99 12.25
CA LEU A 127 15.50 18.25 10.89
C LEU A 127 15.65 19.75 10.61
N ASN A 128 15.18 20.65 11.47
CA ASN A 128 15.07 22.09 11.24
C ASN A 128 14.44 22.41 9.87
N ILE A 129 13.23 21.88 9.65
CA ILE A 129 12.35 22.14 8.50
C ILE A 129 10.95 22.50 9.00
N ASN A 130 10.16 23.17 8.15
CA ASN A 130 8.75 23.42 8.44
C ASN A 130 7.92 22.16 8.15
N VAL A 131 6.86 21.92 8.93
CA VAL A 131 5.86 20.89 8.66
C VAL A 131 4.46 21.48 8.64
N GLU A 132 3.72 21.26 7.56
CA GLU A 132 2.31 21.64 7.44
C GLU A 132 1.40 20.42 7.52
N LEU A 133 0.19 20.62 8.05
CA LEU A 133 -0.87 19.61 8.04
C LEU A 133 -1.66 19.72 6.73
N ALA A 134 -1.70 18.63 5.97
CA ALA A 134 -2.59 18.47 4.84
C ALA A 134 -3.72 17.50 5.21
N ASP A 135 -4.95 18.01 5.28
CA ASP A 135 -6.13 17.19 5.55
C ASP A 135 -6.73 16.70 4.22
N PHE A 136 -6.54 15.40 3.95
CA PHE A 136 -7.07 14.68 2.80
C PHE A 136 -8.16 13.68 3.19
N THR A 137 -8.81 13.87 4.34
CA THR A 137 -9.85 12.95 4.84
C THR A 137 -11.01 12.81 3.83
N LYS A 138 -11.39 13.92 3.18
CA LYS A 138 -12.47 13.92 2.18
C LYS A 138 -12.07 13.18 0.90
N GLU A 139 -10.88 13.43 0.40
CA GLU A 139 -10.32 12.79 -0.79
C GLU A 139 -10.17 11.29 -0.54
N TYR A 140 -9.65 10.91 0.63
CA TYR A 140 -9.53 9.52 1.05
C TYR A 140 -10.88 8.82 1.11
N TRP A 141 -11.88 9.45 1.73
CA TRP A 141 -13.23 8.90 1.81
C TRP A 141 -13.80 8.59 0.43
N ASN A 142 -13.75 9.56 -0.48
CA ASN A 142 -14.37 9.43 -1.80
C ASN A 142 -13.56 8.53 -2.75
N ARG A 143 -12.23 8.65 -2.77
CA ARG A 143 -11.38 7.98 -3.75
C ARG A 143 -10.90 6.60 -3.30
N VAL A 144 -10.84 6.34 -2.00
CA VAL A 144 -10.34 5.07 -1.46
C VAL A 144 -11.44 4.31 -0.72
N PHE A 145 -12.07 4.95 0.27
CA PHE A 145 -12.94 4.23 1.19
C PHE A 145 -14.28 3.79 0.56
N GLN A 146 -14.92 4.66 -0.21
CA GLN A 146 -16.15 4.29 -0.93
C GLN A 146 -15.92 3.16 -1.95
N HIS A 147 -14.77 3.16 -2.63
CA HIS A 147 -14.39 2.08 -3.55
C HIS A 147 -14.15 0.77 -2.79
N PHE A 148 -13.45 0.83 -1.65
CA PHE A 148 -13.28 -0.30 -0.76
C PHE A 148 -14.61 -0.93 -0.34
N LEU A 149 -15.59 -0.13 0.11
CA LEU A 149 -16.91 -0.65 0.49
C LEU A 149 -17.65 -1.28 -0.68
N LYS A 150 -17.66 -0.60 -1.84
CA LYS A 150 -18.30 -1.09 -3.06
C LYS A 150 -17.72 -2.42 -3.53
N ASP A 151 -16.40 -2.58 -3.45
CA ASP A 151 -15.72 -3.83 -3.80
C ASP A 151 -16.18 -4.97 -2.87
N TYR A 152 -16.25 -4.72 -1.55
CA TYR A 152 -16.81 -5.70 -0.62
C TYR A 152 -18.25 -6.05 -0.98
N GLU A 153 -19.14 -5.07 -1.22
CA GLU A 153 -20.53 -5.31 -1.59
C GLU A 153 -20.69 -6.19 -2.85
N ASN A 154 -19.72 -6.13 -3.77
CA ASN A 154 -19.66 -6.96 -4.98
C ASN A 154 -18.96 -8.32 -4.77
N GLY A 155 -18.54 -8.63 -3.54
CA GLY A 155 -17.84 -9.86 -3.17
C GLY A 155 -16.35 -9.88 -3.53
N LEU A 156 -15.78 -8.73 -3.89
CA LEU A 156 -14.36 -8.57 -4.14
C LEU A 156 -13.62 -8.27 -2.83
N ILE A 157 -12.35 -8.66 -2.74
CA ILE A 157 -11.51 -8.34 -1.58
C ILE A 157 -10.49 -7.28 -2.04
N PRO A 158 -10.74 -5.99 -1.77
CA PRO A 158 -9.90 -4.90 -2.25
C PRO A 158 -8.56 -4.80 -1.54
N ASN A 159 -7.62 -4.08 -2.15
CA ASN A 159 -6.37 -3.66 -1.52
C ASN A 159 -6.35 -2.12 -1.36
N PRO A 160 -6.85 -1.57 -0.23
CA PRO A 160 -6.97 -0.12 -0.06
C PRO A 160 -5.61 0.59 -0.01
N ASP A 161 -4.52 -0.11 0.35
CA ASP A 161 -3.19 0.50 0.43
C ASP A 161 -2.64 0.83 -0.96
N THR A 162 -2.84 -0.06 -1.96
CA THR A 162 -2.48 0.25 -3.36
C THR A 162 -3.26 1.45 -3.89
N LEU A 163 -4.55 1.56 -3.53
CA LEU A 163 -5.40 2.66 -3.94
C LEU A 163 -5.05 3.97 -3.22
N CYS A 164 -4.74 3.92 -1.93
CA CYS A 164 -4.25 5.06 -1.15
C CYS A 164 -2.95 5.63 -1.72
N ASN A 165 -2.01 4.76 -2.11
CA ASN A 165 -0.81 5.22 -2.80
C ASN A 165 -1.18 5.93 -4.10
N ARG A 166 -1.96 5.28 -4.97
CA ARG A 166 -2.34 5.82 -6.28
C ARG A 166 -3.09 7.15 -6.20
N GLU A 167 -4.10 7.25 -5.34
CA GLU A 167 -5.07 8.35 -5.33
C GLU A 167 -4.70 9.48 -4.35
N ILE A 168 -3.96 9.17 -3.28
CA ILE A 168 -3.71 10.13 -2.19
C ILE A 168 -2.24 10.51 -2.17
N LYS A 169 -1.34 9.54 -1.95
CA LYS A 169 0.10 9.83 -1.79
C LYS A 169 0.79 10.27 -3.07
N PHE A 170 0.35 9.77 -4.22
CA PHE A 170 0.98 10.07 -5.52
C PHE A 170 0.07 10.89 -6.45
N ASP A 171 -1.14 11.27 -6.03
CA ASP A 171 -1.98 12.18 -6.80
C ASP A 171 -2.26 13.45 -6.00
N THR A 172 -3.17 13.41 -5.02
CA THR A 172 -3.53 14.58 -4.19
C THR A 172 -2.33 15.24 -3.51
N PHE A 173 -1.40 14.45 -2.97
CA PHE A 173 -0.21 15.01 -2.31
C PHE A 173 0.76 15.70 -3.29
N ILE A 174 0.88 15.20 -4.52
CA ILE A 174 1.72 15.84 -5.55
C ILE A 174 1.15 17.20 -5.92
N ASP A 175 -0.17 17.26 -6.13
CA ASP A 175 -0.84 18.49 -6.52
C ASP A 175 -0.76 19.52 -5.38
N PHE A 176 -1.00 19.09 -4.12
CA PHE A 176 -0.82 19.93 -2.94
C PHE A 176 0.62 20.47 -2.81
N ALA A 177 1.63 19.60 -2.95
CA ALA A 177 3.03 20.00 -2.84
C ALA A 177 3.44 21.01 -3.93
N LYS A 178 2.87 20.86 -5.14
CA LYS A 178 3.10 21.79 -6.24
C LYS A 178 2.43 23.14 -5.98
N GLU A 179 1.17 23.16 -5.60
CA GLU A 179 0.43 24.40 -5.35
C GLU A 179 0.95 25.16 -4.13
N ARG A 180 1.27 24.45 -3.04
CA ARG A 180 1.61 25.07 -1.76
C ARG A 180 3.06 25.54 -1.67
N PHE A 181 3.99 24.76 -2.23
CA PHE A 181 5.43 24.97 -2.06
C PHE A 181 6.19 25.13 -3.37
N ASP A 182 5.50 25.08 -4.51
CA ASP A 182 6.13 25.03 -5.83
C ASP A 182 7.20 23.93 -5.92
N SER A 183 6.86 22.75 -5.39
CA SER A 183 7.79 21.62 -5.34
C SER A 183 8.00 21.00 -6.72
N ASP A 184 9.24 20.59 -6.99
CA ASP A 184 9.60 19.84 -8.18
C ASP A 184 9.29 18.35 -8.01
N TYR A 185 9.51 17.83 -6.79
CA TYR A 185 9.27 16.43 -6.44
C TYR A 185 8.62 16.27 -5.07
N ILE A 186 7.84 15.20 -4.91
CA ILE A 186 7.47 14.69 -3.59
C ILE A 186 8.45 13.63 -3.12
N VAL A 187 8.52 13.43 -1.82
CA VAL A 187 9.39 12.43 -1.20
C VAL A 187 8.58 11.62 -0.21
N THR A 188 8.82 10.31 -0.21
CA THR A 188 8.24 9.41 0.79
C THR A 188 9.30 8.42 1.30
N GLY A 189 9.08 7.89 2.50
CA GLY A 189 9.93 6.84 3.07
C GLY A 189 9.60 5.44 2.57
N HIS A 190 9.29 5.27 1.27
CA HIS A 190 9.01 3.94 0.73
C HIS A 190 10.31 3.17 0.45
N TYR A 191 10.29 1.87 0.74
CA TYR A 191 11.35 0.91 0.38
C TYR A 191 11.12 0.41 -1.04
N ALA A 192 11.38 1.28 -2.01
CA ALA A 192 11.39 0.98 -3.44
C ALA A 192 12.41 1.90 -4.12
N ASN A 193 12.84 1.57 -5.33
CA ASN A 193 13.81 2.37 -6.07
C ASN A 193 13.19 2.89 -7.35
N LEU A 194 13.55 4.12 -7.74
CA LEU A 194 13.18 4.71 -9.01
C LEU A 194 14.44 4.94 -9.82
N ASP A 195 14.41 4.50 -11.06
CA ASP A 195 15.46 4.74 -12.05
C ASP A 195 14.90 5.63 -13.15
N TYR A 196 15.56 6.75 -13.42
CA TYR A 196 15.10 7.73 -14.39
C TYR A 196 16.05 7.68 -15.57
N LEU A 197 15.53 7.26 -16.72
CA LEU A 197 16.35 7.21 -17.92
C LEU A 197 16.61 8.63 -18.41
N ASN A 198 17.87 8.96 -18.68
CA ASN A 198 18.26 10.22 -19.32
C ASN A 198 17.76 10.21 -20.77
N ASN A 199 16.73 10.99 -21.09
CA ASN A 199 16.38 11.24 -22.49
C ASN A 199 17.07 12.50 -23.00
N ASN A 200 18.09 12.29 -23.84
CA ASN A 200 18.50 13.24 -24.88
C ASN A 200 17.58 13.19 -26.12
N SER A 201 16.44 12.46 -26.06
CA SER A 201 15.54 12.28 -27.19
C SER A 201 14.24 13.06 -26.96
N SER A 202 14.13 14.18 -27.66
CA SER A 202 13.09 15.21 -27.55
C SER A 202 11.69 14.79 -28.02
N ASN A 203 11.37 13.49 -28.09
CA ASN A 203 10.21 13.01 -28.85
C ASN A 203 9.27 12.00 -28.16
N SER A 204 9.20 11.94 -26.83
CA SER A 204 8.11 11.21 -26.18
C SER A 204 7.58 11.89 -24.93
N ASN A 205 6.28 12.19 -24.95
CA ASN A 205 5.47 12.60 -23.78
C ASN A 205 5.38 11.53 -22.67
N ASN A 206 6.12 10.42 -22.78
CA ASN A 206 6.17 9.37 -21.76
C ASN A 206 7.28 9.67 -20.76
N SER A 207 6.88 9.74 -19.49
CA SER A 207 7.81 9.91 -18.38
C SER A 207 8.65 8.63 -18.26
N ASN A 208 9.95 8.73 -18.50
CA ASN A 208 10.85 7.56 -18.50
C ASN A 208 11.37 7.25 -17.10
N VAL A 209 10.48 6.78 -16.23
CA VAL A 209 10.85 6.26 -14.90
C VAL A 209 10.50 4.78 -14.79
N HIS A 210 11.43 4.00 -14.27
CA HIS A 210 11.23 2.61 -13.93
C HIS A 210 11.14 2.45 -12.42
N LEU A 211 10.19 1.63 -11.98
CA LEU A 211 10.07 1.23 -10.58
C LEU A 211 10.84 -0.07 -10.37
N TYR A 212 11.67 -0.11 -9.34
CA TYR A 212 12.40 -1.29 -8.91
C TYR A 212 12.08 -1.63 -7.45
N ARG A 213 12.27 -2.90 -7.10
CA ARG A 213 12.15 -3.36 -5.72
C ARG A 213 13.15 -2.65 -4.81
N GLY A 214 12.78 -2.53 -3.53
CA GLY A 214 13.71 -2.12 -2.49
C GLY A 214 14.82 -3.16 -2.29
N LYS A 215 16.02 -2.72 -1.89
CA LYS A 215 17.17 -3.61 -1.62
C LYS A 215 16.84 -4.62 -0.51
N ASP A 216 16.07 -4.20 0.49
CA ASP A 216 15.50 -5.09 1.50
C ASP A 216 14.21 -5.73 0.99
N TYR A 217 14.31 -6.93 0.43
CA TYR A 217 13.14 -7.65 -0.09
C TYR A 217 12.07 -7.96 0.97
N SER A 218 12.42 -7.99 2.26
CA SER A 218 11.45 -8.20 3.35
C SER A 218 10.62 -6.95 3.63
N LYS A 219 11.13 -5.78 3.23
CA LYS A 219 10.50 -4.47 3.42
C LYS A 219 10.09 -3.79 2.13
N ASP A 220 10.44 -4.36 0.98
CA ASP A 220 10.05 -3.92 -0.35
C ASP A 220 8.56 -3.52 -0.41
N GLN A 221 8.32 -2.33 -0.96
CA GLN A 221 7.01 -1.73 -1.10
C GLN A 221 6.61 -1.50 -2.57
N SER A 222 7.41 -1.97 -3.53
CA SER A 222 7.07 -1.92 -4.96
C SER A 222 5.68 -2.49 -5.27
N TYR A 223 5.27 -3.57 -4.57
CA TYR A 223 3.91 -4.13 -4.63
C TYR A 223 2.81 -3.09 -4.39
N PHE A 224 2.96 -2.21 -3.41
CA PHE A 224 1.96 -1.18 -3.10
C PHE A 224 1.98 -0.01 -4.10
N LEU A 225 3.06 0.12 -4.86
CA LEU A 225 3.29 1.17 -5.84
C LEU A 225 3.00 0.72 -7.27
N CYS A 226 2.72 -0.57 -7.51
CA CYS A 226 2.54 -1.12 -8.86
C CYS A 226 1.32 -0.57 -9.61
N MET A 227 0.38 0.03 -8.87
CA MET A 227 -0.81 0.70 -9.41
C MET A 227 -0.61 2.22 -9.56
N SER A 228 0.54 2.78 -9.17
CA SER A 228 0.84 4.19 -9.33
C SER A 228 1.15 4.53 -10.79
N LYS A 229 0.69 5.70 -11.23
CA LYS A 229 0.90 6.18 -12.60
C LYS A 229 2.36 6.58 -12.82
N THR A 230 2.91 6.25 -13.98
CA THR A 230 4.32 6.53 -14.35
C THR A 230 4.68 8.00 -14.20
N GLU A 231 3.82 8.89 -14.66
CA GLU A 231 3.97 10.34 -14.62
C GLU A 231 3.98 10.91 -13.20
N LYS A 232 3.33 10.24 -12.25
CA LYS A 232 3.33 10.62 -10.83
C LYS A 232 4.58 10.08 -10.13
N LEU A 233 5.01 8.85 -10.45
CA LEU A 233 6.29 8.30 -9.99
C LEU A 233 7.47 9.13 -10.48
N ALA A 234 7.39 9.69 -11.70
CA ALA A 234 8.42 10.56 -12.25
C ALA A 234 8.61 11.87 -11.46
N LYS A 235 7.61 12.26 -10.65
CA LYS A 235 7.63 13.42 -9.75
C LYS A 235 7.81 13.00 -8.27
N SER A 236 8.27 11.79 -8.01
CA SER A 236 8.42 11.23 -6.66
C SER A 236 9.86 10.82 -6.38
N LEU A 237 10.24 10.66 -5.11
CA LEU A 237 11.58 10.22 -4.68
C LEU A 237 11.50 9.25 -3.51
N PHE A 238 12.37 8.23 -3.52
CA PHE A 238 12.47 7.20 -2.46
C PHE A 238 13.92 7.10 -1.92
N PRO A 239 14.35 8.03 -1.04
CA PRO A 239 15.73 8.14 -0.57
C PRO A 239 16.30 6.90 0.14
N ILE A 240 15.44 6.01 0.62
CA ILE A 240 15.83 4.89 1.49
C ILE A 240 15.69 3.51 0.85
N GLY A 241 15.23 3.42 -0.40
CA GLY A 241 15.01 2.14 -1.09
C GLY A 241 16.25 1.28 -1.28
N GLN A 242 17.44 1.89 -1.21
CA GLN A 242 18.74 1.25 -1.36
C GLN A 242 19.37 0.72 -0.05
N PHE A 243 18.70 0.87 1.09
CA PHE A 243 19.22 0.46 2.40
C PHE A 243 18.43 -0.69 3.00
N MET A 244 19.08 -1.48 3.87
CA MET A 244 18.34 -2.40 4.72
C MET A 244 17.57 -1.64 5.79
N LYS A 245 16.40 -2.12 6.19
CA LYS A 245 15.61 -1.46 7.24
C LYS A 245 16.34 -1.38 8.58
N ASN A 246 17.18 -2.38 8.87
CA ASN A 246 18.01 -2.37 10.07
C ASN A 246 19.08 -1.28 9.98
N ASP A 247 19.75 -1.14 8.83
CA ASP A 247 20.72 -0.06 8.58
C ASP A 247 20.09 1.33 8.79
N VAL A 248 18.85 1.53 8.30
CA VAL A 248 18.10 2.79 8.51
C VAL A 248 17.83 3.06 9.98
N LYS A 249 17.49 2.02 10.76
CA LYS A 249 17.27 2.15 12.21
C LYS A 249 18.57 2.45 12.95
N ASP A 250 19.63 1.71 12.66
CA ASP A 250 20.93 1.89 13.30
C ASP A 250 21.49 3.28 12.99
N PHE A 251 21.30 3.76 11.76
CA PHE A 251 21.64 5.13 11.37
C PHE A 251 20.79 6.17 12.11
N ALA A 252 19.49 5.94 12.27
CA ALA A 252 18.64 6.84 13.07
C ALA A 252 19.05 6.88 14.56
N GLN A 253 19.48 5.75 15.14
CA GLN A 253 20.04 5.73 16.50
C GLN A 253 21.35 6.53 16.59
N TYR A 254 22.22 6.40 15.58
CA TYR A 254 23.43 7.22 15.49
C TYR A 254 23.12 8.73 15.47
N LEU A 255 22.00 9.13 14.85
CA LEU A 255 21.52 10.51 14.84
C LEU A 255 20.85 10.97 16.16
N GLY A 256 20.76 10.10 17.16
CA GLY A 256 20.11 10.38 18.44
C GLY A 256 18.57 10.30 18.39
N LEU A 257 18.01 9.57 17.43
CA LEU A 257 16.56 9.43 17.23
C LEU A 257 15.96 8.20 17.91
N ASP A 258 16.46 7.81 19.09
CA ASP A 258 16.05 6.59 19.80
C ASP A 258 14.53 6.54 20.08
N SER A 259 13.94 7.69 20.42
CA SER A 259 12.49 7.80 20.64
C SER A 259 11.68 7.45 19.39
N ILE A 260 12.18 7.78 18.19
CA ILE A 260 11.53 7.46 16.92
C ILE A 260 11.80 6.00 16.51
N VAL A 261 13.00 5.49 16.76
CA VAL A 261 13.39 4.10 16.44
C VAL A 261 12.60 3.09 17.27
N SER A 262 12.30 3.42 18.53
CA SER A 262 11.53 2.56 19.43
C SER A 262 10.06 2.42 19.04
N LYS A 263 9.55 3.28 18.16
CA LYS A 263 8.16 3.25 17.69
C LYS A 263 7.89 2.00 16.85
N LYS A 264 6.76 1.35 17.12
CA LYS A 264 6.27 0.25 16.29
C LYS A 264 5.84 0.81 14.93
N SER A 265 6.23 0.13 13.86
CA SER A 265 5.67 0.36 12.52
C SER A 265 4.17 0.12 12.55
N SER A 266 3.37 1.04 12.00
CA SER A 266 1.95 0.81 11.77
C SER A 266 1.76 -0.44 10.90
N ARG A 267 0.88 -1.34 11.32
CA ARG A 267 0.54 -2.58 10.61
C ARG A 267 -0.98 -2.65 10.48
N GLY A 268 -1.46 -3.04 9.31
CA GLY A 268 -2.90 -3.08 9.00
C GLY A 268 -3.35 -1.86 8.19
N ILE A 269 -4.60 -1.92 7.72
CA ILE A 269 -5.22 -0.86 6.94
C ILE A 269 -5.47 0.35 7.85
N CYS A 270 -5.00 1.54 7.45
CA CYS A 270 -4.95 2.73 8.30
C CYS A 270 -6.27 3.04 9.04
N PHE A 271 -7.43 2.89 8.40
CA PHE A 271 -8.72 3.26 8.98
C PHE A 271 -9.42 2.17 9.80
N ILE A 272 -9.03 0.89 9.66
CA ILE A 272 -9.65 -0.19 10.44
C ILE A 272 -9.15 -0.14 11.89
N GLY A 273 -7.89 0.28 12.06
CA GLY A 273 -7.25 0.38 13.37
C GLY A 273 -7.17 -0.98 14.07
N LYS A 274 -7.82 -1.10 15.24
CA LYS A 274 -7.82 -2.32 16.07
C LYS A 274 -9.11 -3.15 15.96
N LYS A 275 -10.11 -2.67 15.22
CA LYS A 275 -11.40 -3.38 15.05
C LYS A 275 -11.18 -4.64 14.20
N SER A 276 -11.98 -5.68 14.41
CA SER A 276 -12.02 -6.80 13.47
C SER A 276 -12.71 -6.36 12.16
N LEU A 277 -12.38 -7.01 11.03
CA LEU A 277 -12.99 -6.68 9.75
C LEU A 277 -14.54 -6.80 9.77
N PRO A 278 -15.16 -7.84 10.36
CA PRO A 278 -16.62 -7.91 10.46
C PRO A 278 -17.23 -6.75 11.25
N GLU A 279 -16.66 -6.41 12.41
CA GLU A 279 -17.13 -5.29 13.24
C GLU A 279 -17.01 -3.98 12.47
N PHE A 280 -15.89 -3.78 11.77
CA PHE A 280 -15.67 -2.61 10.94
C PHE A 280 -16.70 -2.51 9.80
N LEU A 281 -16.86 -3.55 8.99
CA LEU A 281 -17.77 -3.54 7.85
C LEU A 281 -19.22 -3.32 8.28
N SER A 282 -19.64 -3.91 9.40
CA SER A 282 -21.01 -3.77 9.94
C SER A 282 -21.44 -2.33 10.25
N GLN A 283 -20.48 -1.39 10.33
CA GLN A 283 -20.75 0.03 10.56
C GLN A 283 -21.22 0.76 9.28
N TYR A 284 -20.97 0.21 8.09
CA TYR A 284 -21.26 0.87 6.81
C TYR A 284 -22.09 0.02 5.87
N ILE A 285 -21.94 -1.30 5.92
CA ILE A 285 -22.67 -2.25 5.07
C ILE A 285 -23.42 -3.26 5.93
N LYS A 286 -24.55 -3.74 5.40
CA LYS A 286 -25.37 -4.75 6.08
C LYS A 286 -24.60 -6.08 6.08
N VAL A 287 -24.28 -6.57 7.26
CA VAL A 287 -23.62 -7.87 7.46
C VAL A 287 -24.54 -8.77 8.28
N GLU A 288 -25.00 -9.87 7.68
CA GLU A 288 -25.93 -10.81 8.32
C GLU A 288 -25.29 -12.20 8.46
N PRO A 289 -25.55 -12.92 9.57
CA PRO A 289 -25.11 -14.30 9.69
C PRO A 289 -25.64 -15.20 8.57
N GLY A 290 -24.86 -16.21 8.20
CA GLY A 290 -25.19 -17.17 7.14
C GLY A 290 -24.64 -18.56 7.43
N ARG A 291 -24.79 -19.48 6.47
CA ARG A 291 -24.37 -20.89 6.61
C ARG A 291 -23.10 -21.20 5.83
N PHE A 292 -22.26 -22.06 6.41
CA PHE A 292 -21.16 -22.65 5.68
C PHE A 292 -21.68 -23.82 4.83
N TYR A 293 -21.12 -23.98 3.62
CA TYR A 293 -21.42 -25.11 2.73
C TYR A 293 -20.14 -25.90 2.42
N ASP A 294 -20.11 -27.18 2.76
CA ASP A 294 -18.98 -28.08 2.50
C ASP A 294 -18.99 -28.53 1.03
N LEU A 295 -17.99 -28.11 0.26
CA LEU A 295 -17.86 -28.49 -1.16
C LEU A 295 -17.44 -29.94 -1.38
N SER A 296 -16.82 -30.57 -0.40
CA SER A 296 -16.29 -31.94 -0.52
C SER A 296 -17.37 -32.96 -0.20
N ASN A 297 -18.16 -32.69 0.83
CA ASN A 297 -19.22 -33.58 1.30
C ASN A 297 -20.63 -33.12 0.88
N THR A 298 -20.74 -31.96 0.24
CA THR A 298 -21.98 -31.42 -0.36
C THR A 298 -23.15 -31.22 0.61
N TYR A 299 -22.86 -30.66 1.80
CA TYR A 299 -23.90 -30.36 2.81
C TYR A 299 -23.67 -29.01 3.50
N GLU A 300 -24.76 -28.45 4.06
CA GLU A 300 -24.71 -27.25 4.89
C GLU A 300 -24.28 -27.57 6.33
N ILE A 301 -23.28 -26.87 6.83
CA ILE A 301 -22.80 -27.00 8.20
C ILE A 301 -23.67 -26.14 9.12
N ARG A 302 -24.10 -26.72 10.25
CA ARG A 302 -24.99 -26.05 11.21
C ARG A 302 -24.41 -24.78 11.83
N GLN A 303 -23.09 -24.68 12.02
CA GLN A 303 -22.47 -23.48 12.58
C GLN A 303 -22.67 -22.27 11.65
N GLU A 304 -23.01 -21.11 12.22
CA GLU A 304 -23.18 -19.87 11.45
C GLU A 304 -21.85 -19.12 11.31
N HIS A 305 -21.71 -18.43 10.17
CA HIS A 305 -20.64 -17.47 9.93
C HIS A 305 -21.15 -16.03 10.14
N LYS A 306 -20.23 -15.07 10.31
CA LYS A 306 -20.58 -13.66 10.57
C LYS A 306 -20.98 -12.86 9.32
N GLY A 307 -21.45 -13.53 8.26
CA GLY A 307 -21.72 -12.94 6.93
C GLY A 307 -20.63 -13.16 5.88
N ALA A 308 -21.04 -13.50 4.66
CA ALA A 308 -20.14 -13.99 3.60
C ALA A 308 -19.10 -12.95 3.15
N LEU A 309 -19.45 -11.67 3.22
CA LEU A 309 -18.59 -10.52 2.92
C LEU A 309 -17.31 -10.47 3.77
N CYS A 310 -17.33 -11.11 4.94
CA CYS A 310 -16.22 -11.07 5.88
C CYS A 310 -15.20 -12.20 5.70
N TYR A 311 -15.38 -13.05 4.68
CA TYR A 311 -14.54 -14.22 4.45
C TYR A 311 -13.72 -14.08 3.17
N THR A 312 -12.46 -14.48 3.25
CA THR A 312 -11.52 -14.45 2.14
C THR A 312 -11.12 -15.88 1.76
N ARG A 313 -10.97 -16.17 0.47
CA ARG A 313 -10.51 -17.48 0.00
C ARG A 313 -9.17 -17.84 0.64
N GLY A 314 -9.04 -19.08 1.12
CA GLY A 314 -7.89 -19.60 1.84
C GLY A 314 -7.85 -19.28 3.33
N GLN A 315 -8.78 -18.45 3.86
CA GLN A 315 -8.92 -18.23 5.29
C GLN A 315 -9.38 -19.51 6.01
N LYS A 316 -8.88 -19.75 7.23
CA LYS A 316 -9.41 -20.82 8.09
C LYS A 316 -10.84 -20.47 8.53
N ALA A 317 -11.81 -21.35 8.28
CA ALA A 317 -13.24 -21.08 8.51
C ALA A 317 -13.67 -21.10 10.00
N GLN A 318 -12.77 -21.48 10.93
CA GLN A 318 -13.03 -21.56 12.37
C GLN A 318 -14.32 -22.33 12.74
N ILE A 319 -14.52 -23.48 12.11
CA ILE A 319 -15.64 -24.38 12.38
C ILE A 319 -15.20 -25.38 13.46
N HIS A 320 -15.88 -25.38 14.61
CA HIS A 320 -15.42 -26.13 15.79
C HIS A 320 -15.98 -27.56 15.87
N SER A 321 -17.05 -27.84 15.14
CA SER A 321 -17.78 -29.11 15.21
C SER A 321 -17.25 -30.22 14.29
N LEU A 322 -16.09 -30.02 13.64
CA LEU A 322 -15.56 -30.93 12.61
C LEU A 322 -14.22 -31.51 13.04
N SER A 323 -13.93 -32.73 12.58
CA SER A 323 -12.74 -33.51 12.96
C SER A 323 -11.43 -32.97 12.39
N GLU A 324 -11.48 -32.23 11.28
CA GLU A 324 -10.32 -31.59 10.66
C GLU A 324 -10.53 -30.10 10.43
N ARG A 325 -9.46 -29.40 10.06
CA ARG A 325 -9.50 -27.95 9.78
C ARG A 325 -10.19 -27.72 8.44
N TYR A 326 -11.02 -26.69 8.39
CA TYR A 326 -11.69 -26.24 7.17
C TYR A 326 -11.17 -24.88 6.70
N PHE A 327 -11.09 -24.72 5.38
CA PHE A 327 -10.69 -23.48 4.71
C PHE A 327 -11.78 -22.96 3.78
N VAL A 328 -11.92 -21.64 3.72
CA VAL A 328 -12.83 -20.96 2.80
C VAL A 328 -12.36 -21.17 1.36
N ALA A 329 -13.17 -21.83 0.55
CA ALA A 329 -12.94 -22.04 -0.88
C ALA A 329 -13.49 -20.89 -1.74
N GLY A 330 -14.52 -20.19 -1.24
CA GLY A 330 -15.15 -19.07 -1.92
C GLY A 330 -16.39 -18.59 -1.16
N THR A 331 -17.06 -17.58 -1.71
CA THR A 331 -18.25 -16.96 -1.13
C THR A 331 -19.32 -16.76 -2.20
N ASP A 332 -20.59 -16.81 -1.80
CA ASP A 332 -21.74 -16.36 -2.58
C ASP A 332 -22.45 -15.28 -1.77
N ILE A 333 -22.31 -14.04 -2.24
CA ILE A 333 -22.82 -12.86 -1.53
C ILE A 333 -24.34 -12.77 -1.63
N GLU A 334 -24.94 -13.22 -2.74
CA GLU A 334 -26.40 -13.16 -2.94
C GLU A 334 -27.13 -14.13 -2.04
N ARG A 335 -26.61 -15.36 -1.91
CA ARG A 335 -27.17 -16.39 -1.02
C ARG A 335 -26.65 -16.32 0.41
N ASN A 336 -25.70 -15.43 0.69
CA ASN A 336 -24.98 -15.33 1.96
C ASN A 336 -24.39 -16.67 2.43
N LEU A 337 -23.69 -17.36 1.52
CA LEU A 337 -23.03 -18.64 1.77
C LEU A 337 -21.51 -18.50 1.76
N VAL A 338 -20.85 -19.22 2.66
CA VAL A 338 -19.40 -19.39 2.65
C VAL A 338 -19.08 -20.84 2.30
N PHE A 339 -18.47 -21.05 1.14
CA PHE A 339 -18.03 -22.38 0.72
C PHE A 339 -16.75 -22.74 1.42
N VAL A 340 -16.70 -23.95 1.97
CA VAL A 340 -15.56 -24.46 2.71
C VAL A 340 -15.14 -25.84 2.21
N CYS A 341 -13.89 -26.18 2.44
CA CYS A 341 -13.34 -27.49 2.14
C CYS A 341 -12.44 -27.96 3.30
N PRO A 342 -12.35 -29.28 3.53
CA PRO A 342 -11.41 -29.85 4.48
C PRO A 342 -9.97 -29.62 4.02
N GLU A 343 -9.06 -29.51 4.98
CA GLU A 343 -7.63 -29.32 4.75
C GLU A 343 -7.05 -30.40 3.83
N SER A 344 -7.44 -31.65 4.05
CA SER A 344 -6.99 -32.84 3.32
C SER A 344 -7.18 -32.77 1.80
N VAL A 345 -8.15 -32.00 1.31
CA VAL A 345 -8.44 -31.83 -0.13
C VAL A 345 -8.43 -30.37 -0.57
N SER A 346 -7.89 -29.48 0.26
CA SER A 346 -8.02 -28.03 0.04
C SER A 346 -7.35 -27.54 -1.24
N ASP A 347 -6.28 -28.20 -1.70
CA ASP A 347 -5.58 -27.84 -2.94
C ASP A 347 -6.46 -27.97 -4.19
N LYS A 348 -7.42 -28.90 -4.20
CA LYS A 348 -8.40 -29.05 -5.27
C LYS A 348 -9.22 -27.78 -5.50
N PHE A 349 -9.48 -27.02 -4.43
CA PHE A 349 -10.34 -25.84 -4.44
C PHE A 349 -9.56 -24.53 -4.34
N LEU A 350 -8.35 -24.56 -3.78
CA LEU A 350 -7.57 -23.38 -3.44
C LEU A 350 -6.42 -23.09 -4.40
N LEU A 351 -5.99 -24.04 -5.22
CA LEU A 351 -5.00 -23.78 -6.25
C LEU A 351 -5.63 -23.06 -7.44
N SER A 352 -4.88 -22.11 -7.99
CA SER A 352 -5.25 -21.34 -9.19
C SER A 352 -4.08 -21.36 -10.16
N THR A 353 -4.33 -21.79 -11.39
CA THR A 353 -3.33 -21.84 -12.46
C THR A 353 -3.30 -20.57 -13.30
N SER A 354 -4.38 -19.79 -13.29
CA SER A 354 -4.46 -18.53 -14.01
C SER A 354 -5.40 -17.52 -13.34
N VAL A 355 -5.21 -16.26 -13.71
CA VAL A 355 -6.10 -15.14 -13.40
C VAL A 355 -6.30 -14.28 -14.64
N THR A 356 -7.42 -13.57 -14.70
CA THR A 356 -7.62 -12.51 -15.69
C THR A 356 -7.51 -11.15 -15.03
N MET A 357 -7.14 -10.16 -15.83
CA MET A 357 -7.07 -8.76 -15.40
C MET A 357 -7.60 -7.87 -16.52
N HIS A 358 -8.27 -6.79 -16.13
CA HIS A 358 -8.76 -5.78 -17.04
C HIS A 358 -8.03 -4.45 -16.78
N SER A 359 -7.58 -3.78 -17.84
CA SER A 359 -6.86 -2.50 -17.81
C SER A 359 -5.67 -2.49 -16.83
N LEU A 360 -4.56 -3.08 -17.24
CA LEU A 360 -3.32 -3.05 -16.48
C LEU A 360 -2.76 -1.62 -16.35
N ASN A 361 -2.24 -1.31 -15.16
CA ASN A 361 -1.38 -0.15 -14.96
C ASN A 361 0.04 -0.54 -15.35
N TRP A 362 0.61 0.13 -16.35
CA TRP A 362 1.98 -0.08 -16.80
C TRP A 362 2.89 1.02 -16.27
N ILE A 363 4.09 0.65 -15.80
CA ILE A 363 5.08 1.59 -15.26
C ILE A 363 6.30 1.68 -16.16
N GLY A 364 6.49 2.84 -16.79
CA GLY A 364 7.68 3.12 -17.62
C GLY A 364 7.86 2.16 -18.79
N VAL A 365 6.76 1.59 -19.28
CA VAL A 365 6.75 0.64 -20.39
C VAL A 365 5.54 0.88 -21.28
N ASP A 366 5.76 0.83 -22.59
CA ASP A 366 4.70 0.80 -23.59
C ASP A 366 4.27 -0.66 -23.85
N PRO A 367 3.01 -1.04 -23.57
CA PRO A 367 2.53 -2.39 -23.83
C PRO A 367 2.61 -2.77 -25.31
N ASP A 368 2.44 -1.84 -26.25
CA ASP A 368 2.50 -2.18 -27.68
C ASP A 368 3.92 -2.58 -28.09
N GLN A 369 4.95 -1.99 -27.46
CA GLN A 369 6.34 -2.41 -27.63
C GLN A 369 6.61 -3.76 -26.98
N LEU A 370 6.11 -4.01 -25.76
CA LEU A 370 6.28 -5.30 -25.07
C LEU A 370 5.70 -6.47 -25.87
N PHE A 371 4.55 -6.27 -26.51
CA PHE A 371 3.84 -7.28 -27.28
C PHE A 371 4.12 -7.22 -28.79
N SER A 372 5.18 -6.52 -29.21
CA SER A 372 5.56 -6.39 -30.62
C SER A 372 5.90 -7.73 -31.30
N ASN A 373 6.51 -8.65 -30.55
CA ASN A 373 6.92 -9.97 -31.04
C ASN A 373 5.86 -11.08 -30.82
N GLY A 374 4.65 -10.72 -30.36
CA GLY A 374 3.58 -11.68 -30.14
C GLY A 374 2.65 -11.30 -28.99
N LYS A 375 1.60 -12.10 -28.79
CA LYS A 375 0.57 -11.83 -27.77
C LYS A 375 0.97 -12.19 -26.35
N SER A 376 2.13 -12.79 -26.14
CA SER A 376 2.55 -13.30 -24.84
C SER A 376 3.98 -12.96 -24.49
N ILE A 377 4.22 -12.64 -23.22
CA ILE A 377 5.55 -12.39 -22.67
C ILE A 377 5.76 -13.16 -21.36
N ARG A 378 7.02 -13.41 -21.02
CA ARG A 378 7.43 -14.00 -19.74
C ARG A 378 7.62 -12.91 -18.69
N ILE A 379 7.00 -13.10 -17.54
CA ILE A 379 7.07 -12.19 -16.40
C ILE A 379 7.21 -12.99 -15.10
N ARG A 380 7.35 -12.27 -13.99
CA ARG A 380 7.18 -12.81 -12.63
C ARG A 380 6.01 -12.11 -11.96
N SER A 381 5.17 -12.86 -11.26
CA SER A 381 3.96 -12.36 -10.61
C SER A 381 4.07 -12.42 -9.10
N GLN A 382 3.65 -11.37 -8.43
CA GLN A 382 3.44 -11.33 -6.99
C GLN A 382 1.98 -10.96 -6.70
N ILE A 383 1.28 -11.83 -5.97
CA ILE A 383 -0.18 -11.69 -5.72
C ILE A 383 -0.52 -11.18 -4.31
N LYS A 384 0.50 -11.00 -3.46
CA LYS A 384 0.37 -10.50 -2.08
C LYS A 384 1.66 -9.86 -1.63
N HIS A 385 1.57 -8.86 -0.75
CA HIS A 385 2.75 -8.26 -0.14
C HIS A 385 3.59 -9.31 0.60
N ARG A 386 4.91 -9.34 0.34
CA ARG A 386 5.84 -10.37 0.82
C ARG A 386 5.52 -11.80 0.37
N GLY A 387 4.70 -11.97 -0.66
CA GLY A 387 4.57 -13.25 -1.35
C GLY A 387 5.77 -13.52 -2.24
N ASP A 388 6.01 -14.79 -2.51
CA ASP A 388 7.03 -15.22 -3.46
C ASP A 388 6.70 -14.70 -4.88
N LEU A 389 7.76 -14.46 -5.64
CA LEU A 389 7.64 -14.22 -7.08
C LEU A 389 7.47 -15.56 -7.78
N VAL A 390 6.40 -15.68 -8.57
CA VAL A 390 6.10 -16.87 -9.36
C VAL A 390 6.26 -16.53 -10.82
N ASP A 391 7.12 -17.28 -11.50
CA ASP A 391 7.30 -17.19 -12.94
C ASP A 391 5.97 -17.49 -13.65
N SER A 392 5.64 -16.68 -14.65
CA SER A 392 4.35 -16.74 -15.33
C SER A 392 4.38 -16.19 -16.75
N THR A 393 3.37 -16.57 -17.53
CA THR A 393 3.13 -16.04 -18.88
C THR A 393 1.98 -15.05 -18.84
N LEU A 394 2.24 -13.81 -19.25
CA LEU A 394 1.22 -12.79 -19.48
C LEU A 394 0.80 -12.83 -20.96
N CYS A 395 -0.47 -13.06 -21.23
CA CYS A 395 -1.06 -13.06 -22.56
C CYS A 395 -2.05 -11.90 -22.71
N ARG A 396 -1.89 -11.09 -23.76
CA ARG A 396 -2.81 -10.02 -24.16
C ARG A 396 -3.89 -10.60 -25.07
N GLN A 397 -5.12 -10.69 -24.55
CA GLN A 397 -6.26 -11.24 -25.30
C GLN A 397 -6.82 -10.20 -26.27
N ASN A 398 -6.95 -8.95 -25.80
CA ASN A 398 -7.36 -7.78 -26.57
C ASN A 398 -6.72 -6.51 -25.95
N ASN A 399 -7.15 -5.31 -26.34
CA ASN A 399 -6.52 -4.08 -25.89
C ASN A 399 -6.49 -3.91 -24.36
N ASN A 400 -7.50 -4.41 -23.64
CA ASN A 400 -7.66 -4.19 -22.21
C ASN A 400 -7.71 -5.46 -21.36
N GLU A 401 -7.78 -6.64 -21.99
CA GLU A 401 -7.92 -7.90 -21.27
C GLU A 401 -6.65 -8.74 -21.36
N TYR A 402 -6.21 -9.19 -20.19
CA TYR A 402 -4.98 -9.95 -20.03
C TYR A 402 -5.26 -11.22 -19.22
N THR A 403 -4.55 -12.28 -19.55
CA THR A 403 -4.52 -13.52 -18.78
C THR A 403 -3.10 -13.78 -18.30
N VAL A 404 -2.95 -14.02 -17.00
CA VAL A 404 -1.69 -14.50 -16.43
C VAL A 404 -1.85 -15.98 -16.13
N THR A 405 -0.97 -16.80 -16.69
CA THR A 405 -0.87 -18.23 -16.38
C THR A 405 0.40 -18.48 -15.58
N PHE A 406 0.26 -19.03 -14.38
CA PHE A 406 1.37 -19.30 -13.48
C PHE A 406 2.04 -20.63 -13.83
N ASP A 407 3.36 -20.69 -13.78
CA ASP A 407 4.10 -21.93 -14.00
C ASP A 407 3.88 -22.92 -12.85
N THR A 408 3.74 -22.40 -11.63
CA THR A 408 3.35 -23.16 -10.45
C THR A 408 1.98 -22.66 -9.95
N PRO A 409 1.00 -23.55 -9.71
CA PRO A 409 -0.31 -23.14 -9.20
C PRO A 409 -0.18 -22.36 -7.89
N ILE A 410 -0.88 -21.24 -7.80
CA ILE A 410 -0.84 -20.37 -6.62
C ILE A 410 -2.05 -20.66 -5.74
N ARG A 411 -1.78 -20.90 -4.45
CA ARG A 411 -2.82 -21.12 -3.46
C ARG A 411 -3.51 -19.82 -3.06
N ALA A 412 -4.83 -19.86 -2.96
CA ALA A 412 -5.68 -18.81 -2.41
C ALA A 412 -5.55 -17.44 -3.12
N CYS A 413 -5.41 -17.44 -4.45
CA CYS A 413 -5.72 -16.25 -5.25
C CYS A 413 -7.13 -15.74 -4.91
N GLN A 414 -7.34 -14.43 -5.01
CA GLN A 414 -8.59 -13.78 -4.62
C GLN A 414 -8.91 -12.64 -5.59
N SER A 415 -10.14 -12.60 -6.09
CA SER A 415 -10.57 -11.47 -6.93
C SER A 415 -10.66 -10.18 -6.12
N GLY A 416 -10.27 -9.07 -6.74
CA GLY A 416 -10.17 -7.76 -6.08
C GLY A 416 -8.77 -7.47 -5.51
N GLN A 417 -7.95 -8.50 -5.28
CA GLN A 417 -6.55 -8.32 -4.91
C GLN A 417 -5.71 -7.94 -6.14
N VAL A 418 -4.54 -7.35 -5.87
CA VAL A 418 -3.63 -6.86 -6.91
C VAL A 418 -2.59 -7.91 -7.26
N LEU A 419 -2.34 -8.09 -8.55
CA LEU A 419 -1.17 -8.79 -9.07
C LEU A 419 -0.16 -7.75 -9.55
N CYS A 420 1.01 -7.77 -8.92
CA CYS A 420 2.17 -6.99 -9.34
C CYS A 420 3.03 -7.81 -10.30
N MET A 421 3.42 -7.20 -11.41
CA MET A 421 4.20 -7.81 -12.48
C MET A 421 5.64 -7.31 -12.44
N PHE A 422 6.58 -8.23 -12.56
CA PHE A 422 8.01 -7.94 -12.64
C PHE A 422 8.60 -8.54 -13.91
N GLU A 423 9.63 -7.89 -14.41
CA GLU A 423 10.44 -8.38 -15.52
C GLU A 423 11.15 -9.69 -15.14
N ILE A 424 11.30 -10.60 -16.11
CA ILE A 424 12.00 -11.86 -15.88
C ILE A 424 13.46 -11.58 -15.55
N ASN A 425 14.01 -12.25 -14.54
CA ASN A 425 15.40 -12.08 -14.10
C ASN A 425 15.80 -10.65 -13.68
N SER A 426 14.84 -9.78 -13.35
CA SER A 426 15.10 -8.36 -13.03
C SER A 426 14.15 -7.84 -11.94
N ASP A 427 14.64 -7.01 -11.02
CA ASP A 427 13.81 -6.40 -9.96
C ASP A 427 12.91 -5.25 -10.47
N ARG A 428 12.85 -5.03 -11.78
CA ARG A 428 11.99 -4.03 -12.43
C ARG A 428 10.52 -4.44 -12.32
N CYS A 429 9.73 -3.59 -11.69
CA CYS A 429 8.28 -3.66 -11.67
C CYS A 429 7.74 -3.08 -12.98
N LEU A 430 6.97 -3.89 -13.71
CA LEU A 430 6.30 -3.50 -14.95
C LEU A 430 4.94 -2.82 -14.67
N GLY A 431 4.45 -2.92 -13.43
CA GLY A 431 3.15 -2.42 -13.00
C GLY A 431 2.27 -3.55 -12.47
N GLY A 432 0.96 -3.44 -12.63
CA GLY A 432 0.03 -4.42 -12.05
C GLY A 432 -1.43 -4.23 -12.44
N GLY A 433 -2.29 -5.08 -11.89
CA GLY A 433 -3.72 -5.02 -12.13
C GLY A 433 -4.53 -5.72 -11.05
N VAL A 434 -5.83 -5.45 -11.03
CA VAL A 434 -6.77 -6.13 -10.14
C VAL A 434 -7.10 -7.51 -10.74
N MET A 435 -6.80 -8.56 -9.99
CA MET A 435 -7.08 -9.92 -10.39
C MET A 435 -8.57 -10.21 -10.37
N LYS A 436 -9.01 -10.97 -11.36
CA LYS A 436 -10.29 -11.66 -11.38
C LYS A 436 -10.02 -13.14 -11.60
N LEU A 437 -10.53 -13.96 -10.69
CA LEU A 437 -10.54 -15.40 -10.87
C LEU A 437 -11.64 -15.80 -11.86
N PRO A 438 -11.40 -16.83 -12.69
CA PRO A 438 -12.48 -17.43 -13.45
C PRO A 438 -13.52 -18.00 -12.48
N PRO A 439 -14.81 -18.00 -12.87
CA PRO A 439 -15.82 -18.72 -12.12
C PRO A 439 -15.44 -20.21 -12.07
N PHE A 440 -15.58 -20.84 -10.92
CA PHE A 440 -15.34 -22.28 -10.79
C PHE A 440 -16.66 -23.03 -10.55
N LYS A 441 -16.77 -24.25 -11.07
CA LYS A 441 -17.99 -25.06 -10.93
C LYS A 441 -17.81 -26.16 -9.89
N VAL A 442 -18.81 -26.36 -9.04
CA VAL A 442 -18.95 -27.56 -8.22
C VAL A 442 -20.32 -28.18 -8.50
N GLY A 443 -20.32 -29.36 -9.11
CA GLY A 443 -21.54 -29.97 -9.65
C GLY A 443 -22.18 -29.09 -10.73
N LYS A 444 -23.47 -28.78 -10.56
CA LYS A 444 -24.23 -27.88 -11.47
C LYS A 444 -24.10 -26.40 -11.12
N GLN A 445 -23.48 -26.05 -9.99
CA GLN A 445 -23.40 -24.69 -9.50
C GLN A 445 -22.10 -24.01 -9.95
N THR A 446 -22.18 -22.73 -10.27
CA THR A 446 -21.04 -21.87 -10.64
C THR A 446 -20.80 -20.87 -9.51
N PHE A 447 -19.56 -20.77 -9.06
CA PHE A 447 -19.09 -19.96 -7.94
C PHE A 447 -18.05 -18.95 -8.42
N GLY A 448 -17.80 -17.90 -7.64
CA GLY A 448 -16.93 -16.81 -8.08
C GLY A 448 -17.57 -15.92 -9.14
N LEU A 449 -18.91 -15.88 -9.19
CA LEU A 449 -19.65 -14.83 -9.88
C LEU A 449 -19.64 -13.60 -8.96
N TYR A 450 -18.73 -12.68 -9.26
CA TYR A 450 -18.73 -11.34 -8.66
C TYR A 450 -19.76 -10.49 -9.41
N LYS A 451 -20.49 -9.63 -8.69
CA LYS A 451 -21.51 -8.75 -9.27
C LYS A 451 -20.92 -7.75 -10.26
#